data_AF-A0A521HWV0-F1
#
_entry.id   AF-A0A521HWV0-F1
#
_cell.length_a   1.000
_cell.length_b   1.000
_cell.length_c   1.000
_cell.angle_alpha   90.00
_cell.angle_beta   90.00
_cell.angle_gamma   90.00
#
_symmetry.space_group_name_H-M   'P 1'
#
loop_
_entity.id
_entity.type
_entity.pdbx_description
1 polymer ?
#
loop_
_entity_poly.entity_id
_entity_poly.type
_entity_poly.pdbx_seq_one_letter_code
_entity_poly.pdbx_strand_id
1 'polypeptide(L)'
;MFDVRLMRRDGARLSHDEVGQQLSYTGEFVLDQANGARRLRIKSPWSGAFAPVELYEPVLASARNGMQRWRGFERVGDKGVVQEWLVIQR
;
A
#
# COMPACT_ATOMS: atom_id res chain seq x y z
N MET A 1 -6.56 9.88 9.92
CA MET A 1 -7.06 9.43 8.60
C MET A 1 -5.88 9.28 7.66
N PHE A 2 -5.74 8.18 6.91
CA PHE A 2 -4.52 7.90 6.13
C PHE A 2 -4.76 8.00 4.62
N ASP A 3 -3.95 8.75 3.88
CA ASP A 3 -3.93 8.79 2.40
C ASP A 3 -2.83 7.87 1.86
N VAL A 4 -3.17 6.91 1.00
CA VAL A 4 -2.23 5.90 0.47
C VAL A 4 -2.04 6.01 -1.05
N ARG A 5 -0.77 6.10 -1.50
CA ARG A 5 -0.38 6.08 -2.93
C ARG A 5 0.48 4.87 -3.27
N LEU A 6 0.17 4.19 -4.37
CA LEU A 6 0.83 2.96 -4.83
C LEU A 6 2.01 3.26 -5.78
N MET A 7 3.16 2.60 -5.62
CA MET A 7 4.33 2.70 -6.52
C MET A 7 4.84 1.31 -6.94
N ARG A 8 5.43 1.16 -8.13
CA ARG A 8 6.02 -0.11 -8.64
C ARG A 8 7.52 -0.25 -8.34
N ARG A 9 8.04 -1.49 -8.35
CA ARG A 9 9.47 -1.83 -8.13
C ARG A 9 10.06 -2.78 -9.19
N ASP A 10 9.53 -2.80 -10.40
CA ASP A 10 10.27 -3.34 -11.56
C ASP A 10 11.57 -2.57 -11.84
N GLY A 11 11.83 -1.50 -11.07
CA GLY A 11 12.96 -0.61 -11.21
C GLY A 11 12.68 0.50 -12.21
N ALA A 12 11.56 0.44 -12.93
CA ALA A 12 11.14 1.46 -13.87
C ALA A 12 10.39 2.58 -13.15
N ARG A 13 10.65 3.83 -13.54
CA ARG A 13 9.82 4.96 -13.13
C ARG A 13 8.43 4.77 -13.74
N LEU A 14 7.39 4.88 -12.91
CA LEU A 14 6.02 5.08 -13.40
C LEU A 14 6.05 6.25 -14.39
N SER A 15 5.43 6.07 -15.54
CA SER A 15 5.24 7.15 -16.50
C SER A 15 4.40 8.28 -15.87
N HIS A 16 4.52 9.49 -16.40
CA HIS A 16 3.76 10.64 -15.91
C HIS A 16 2.24 10.37 -15.94
N ASP A 17 1.77 9.60 -16.92
CA ASP A 17 0.36 9.21 -17.05
C ASP A 17 -0.07 8.18 -15.98
N GLU A 18 0.80 7.23 -15.62
CA GLU A 18 0.53 6.28 -14.54
C GLU A 18 0.59 6.95 -13.15
N VAL A 19 1.46 7.97 -12.98
CA VAL A 19 1.47 8.80 -11.76
C VAL A 19 0.16 9.58 -11.62
N GLY A 20 -0.37 10.11 -12.73
CA GLY A 20 -1.69 10.77 -12.76
C GLY A 20 -2.87 9.84 -12.43
N GLN A 21 -2.68 8.52 -12.53
CA GLN A 21 -3.69 7.50 -12.22
C GLN A 21 -3.54 6.92 -10.81
N GLN A 22 -2.64 7.45 -9.97
CA GLN A 22 -2.49 6.98 -8.59
C GLN A 22 -3.78 7.18 -7.79
N LEU A 23 -4.49 6.07 -7.55
CA LEU A 23 -5.66 6.05 -6.70
C LEU A 23 -5.25 6.33 -5.25
N SER A 24 -5.98 7.25 -4.64
CA SER A 24 -5.80 7.64 -3.24
C SER A 24 -6.87 6.94 -2.42
N TYR A 25 -6.46 6.19 -1.40
CA TYR A 25 -7.38 5.49 -0.51
C TYR A 25 -7.33 6.08 0.87
N THR A 26 -8.50 6.24 1.48
CA THR A 26 -8.67 6.72 2.84
C THR A 26 -9.23 5.65 3.74
N GLY A 27 -8.55 5.38 4.86
CA GLY A 27 -9.10 4.48 5.88
C GLY A 27 -8.14 4.16 7.01
N GLU A 28 -8.44 3.09 7.74
CA GLU A 28 -7.61 2.56 8.82
C GLU A 28 -6.72 1.43 8.33
N PHE A 29 -5.46 1.41 8.79
CA PHE A 29 -4.59 0.28 8.52
C PHE A 29 -4.97 -0.92 9.34
N VAL A 30 -5.11 -2.05 8.66
CA VAL A 30 -5.28 -3.36 9.29
C VAL A 30 -4.11 -4.23 8.87
N LEU A 31 -3.36 -4.71 9.85
CA LEU A 31 -2.32 -5.71 9.66
C LEU A 31 -2.89 -7.07 10.05
N ASP A 32 -2.93 -8.00 9.09
CA ASP A 32 -3.39 -9.38 9.30
C ASP A 32 -2.48 -10.41 8.62
N GLN A 33 -2.90 -11.67 8.62
CA GLN A 33 -2.23 -12.76 7.95
C GLN A 33 -3.17 -13.40 6.92
N ALA A 34 -2.64 -13.74 5.75
CA ALA A 34 -3.32 -14.50 4.71
C ALA A 34 -2.33 -15.42 4.01
N ASN A 35 -2.70 -16.70 3.85
CA ASN A 35 -1.87 -17.72 3.20
C ASN A 35 -0.44 -17.83 3.80
N GLY A 36 -0.31 -17.66 5.12
CA GLY A 36 0.98 -17.71 5.82
C GLY A 36 1.86 -16.46 5.68
N ALA A 37 1.42 -15.43 4.95
CA ALA A 37 2.14 -14.17 4.79
C ALA A 37 1.47 -13.05 5.58
N ARG A 38 2.28 -12.11 6.09
CA ARG A 38 1.75 -10.86 6.69
C ARG A 38 1.20 -9.97 5.60
N ARG A 39 0.09 -9.30 5.87
CA ARG A 39 -0.60 -8.43 4.89
C ARG A 39 -1.10 -7.16 5.56
N LEU A 40 -0.84 -6.02 4.92
CA LEU A 40 -1.37 -4.72 5.27
C LEU A 40 -2.50 -4.35 4.31
N ARG A 41 -3.65 -3.93 4.87
CA ARG A 41 -4.85 -3.52 4.13
C ARG A 41 -5.40 -2.20 4.67
N ILE A 42 -6.26 -1.56 3.89
CA ILE A 42 -6.95 -0.32 4.27
C ILE A 42 -8.43 -0.61 4.42
N LYS A 43 -8.98 -0.41 5.62
CA LYS A 43 -10.42 -0.53 5.88
C LYS A 43 -11.10 0.83 5.72
N SER A 44 -12.08 0.91 4.82
CA SER A 44 -12.87 2.11 4.61
C SER A 44 -13.70 2.44 5.86
N PRO A 45 -13.70 3.70 6.33
CA PRO A 45 -14.49 4.11 7.48
C PRO A 45 -15.98 4.26 7.13
N TRP A 46 -16.33 4.36 5.85
CA TRP A 46 -17.72 4.60 5.40
C TRP A 46 -18.47 3.33 5.00
N SER A 47 -17.79 2.37 4.40
CA SER A 47 -18.42 1.15 3.86
C SER A 47 -18.13 -0.11 4.67
N GLY A 48 -17.20 -0.05 5.62
CA GLY A 48 -16.71 -1.22 6.36
C GLY A 48 -15.92 -2.23 5.52
N ALA A 49 -15.91 -2.06 4.19
CA ALA A 49 -15.16 -2.87 3.23
C ALA A 49 -13.69 -2.47 3.20
N PHE A 50 -12.85 -3.41 2.76
CA PHE A 50 -11.44 -3.11 2.47
C PHE A 50 -11.31 -2.45 1.10
N ALA A 51 -10.37 -1.52 0.98
CA ALA A 51 -9.93 -1.03 -0.31
C ALA A 51 -9.37 -2.20 -1.15
N PRO A 52 -9.49 -2.17 -2.48
CA PRO A 52 -9.01 -3.24 -3.37
C PRO A 52 -7.47 -3.20 -3.53
N VAL A 53 -6.74 -2.97 -2.43
CA VAL A 53 -5.28 -2.91 -2.38
C VAL A 53 -4.78 -3.66 -1.16
N GLU A 54 -3.74 -4.46 -1.37
CA GLU A 54 -3.14 -5.30 -0.34
C GLU A 54 -1.62 -5.24 -0.46
N LEU A 55 -0.91 -5.13 0.67
CA LEU A 55 0.54 -5.12 0.72
C LEU A 55 1.03 -6.29 1.58
N TYR A 56 1.54 -7.32 0.92
CA TYR A 56 2.08 -8.51 1.54
C TYR A 56 3.55 -8.33 1.95
N GLU A 57 3.95 -9.00 3.03
CA GLU A 57 5.22 -8.80 3.73
C GLU A 57 5.60 -7.32 3.89
N PRO A 58 4.71 -6.53 4.51
CA PRO A 58 4.90 -5.09 4.62
C PRO A 58 6.08 -4.75 5.54
N VAL A 59 6.96 -3.87 5.07
CA VAL A 59 8.10 -3.31 5.78
C VAL A 59 7.96 -1.80 5.82
N LEU A 60 7.99 -1.22 7.01
CA LEU A 60 8.07 0.23 7.18
C LEU A 60 9.47 0.71 6.80
N ALA A 61 9.60 1.34 5.64
CA ALA A 61 10.87 1.85 5.11
C ALA A 61 11.25 3.22 5.69
N SER A 62 10.27 4.04 6.05
CA SER A 62 10.52 5.32 6.75
C SER A 62 9.25 5.86 7.40
N ALA A 63 9.40 6.53 8.53
CA ALA A 63 8.34 7.36 9.13
C ALA A 63 8.96 8.72 9.52
N ARG A 64 8.64 9.78 8.78
CA ARG A 64 9.17 11.14 9.01
C ARG A 64 8.09 12.16 8.70
N ASN A 65 8.00 13.22 9.50
CA ASN A 65 7.12 14.38 9.25
C ASN A 65 5.64 14.02 8.99
N GLY A 66 5.08 13.09 9.78
CA GLY A 66 3.67 12.64 9.60
C GLY A 66 3.44 11.77 8.35
N MET A 67 4.51 11.38 7.66
CA MET A 67 4.47 10.54 6.47
C MET A 67 5.17 9.21 6.72
N GLN A 68 4.49 8.11 6.42
CA GLN A 68 5.06 6.77 6.46
C GLN A 68 5.22 6.22 5.04
N ARG A 69 6.24 5.40 4.85
CA ARG A 69 6.52 4.75 3.58
C ARG A 69 6.66 3.26 3.81
N TRP A 70 5.76 2.48 3.25
CA TRP A 70 5.73 1.04 3.39
C TRP A 70 6.17 0.38 2.09
N ARG A 71 6.82 -0.76 2.18
CA ARG A 71 7.23 -1.59 1.04
C ARG A 71 6.77 -3.01 1.24
N GLY A 72 6.35 -3.68 0.19
CA GLY A 72 5.90 -5.06 0.25
C GLY A 72 5.55 -5.57 -1.14
N PHE A 73 4.68 -6.57 -1.24
CA PHE A 73 4.30 -7.20 -2.50
C PHE A 73 2.78 -7.10 -2.72
N GLU A 74 2.32 -6.92 -3.95
CA GLU A 74 0.89 -6.91 -4.28
C GLU A 74 0.26 -8.31 -4.23
N ARG A 75 1.07 -9.38 -4.37
CA ARG A 75 0.59 -10.77 -4.40
C ARG A 75 1.63 -11.73 -3.82
N VAL A 76 1.17 -12.75 -3.08
CA VAL A 76 2.01 -13.86 -2.59
C VAL A 76 1.93 -15.03 -3.57
N GLY A 77 3.08 -15.45 -4.09
CA GLY A 77 3.25 -16.48 -5.14
C GLY A 77 4.39 -16.11 -6.11
N ASP A 78 4.54 -16.85 -7.22
CA ASP A 78 5.73 -16.79 -8.11
C ASP A 78 5.89 -15.49 -8.94
N LYS A 79 5.02 -14.48 -8.77
CA LYS A 79 5.04 -13.22 -9.54
C LYS A 79 4.67 -11.99 -8.69
N GLY A 80 5.26 -11.86 -7.50
CA GLY A 80 5.03 -10.69 -6.64
C GLY A 80 5.65 -9.41 -7.22
N VAL A 81 4.84 -8.42 -7.61
CA VAL A 81 5.31 -7.05 -7.88
C VAL A 81 5.49 -6.35 -6.55
N VAL A 82 6.67 -5.77 -6.34
CA VAL A 82 6.90 -4.99 -5.13
C VAL A 82 6.25 -3.62 -5.27
N GLN A 83 5.57 -3.23 -4.21
CA GLN A 83 4.80 -2.02 -4.12
C GLN A 83 5.34 -1.13 -2.99
N GLU A 84 5.42 0.17 -3.22
CA GLU A 84 5.66 1.16 -2.17
C GLU A 84 4.37 1.94 -1.91
N TRP A 85 3.99 2.05 -0.64
CA TRP A 85 2.82 2.82 -0.19
C TRP A 85 3.31 4.07 0.51
N LEU A 86 2.94 5.24 -0.02
CA LEU A 86 3.14 6.51 0.69
C LEU A 86 1.90 6.80 1.51
N VAL A 87 2.08 7.02 2.80
CA VAL A 87 1.00 7.11 3.78
C VAL A 87 1.09 8.47 4.48
N ILE A 88 0.06 9.30 4.38
CA ILE A 88 0.03 10.61 5.05
C ILE A 88 -0.99 10.56 6.19
N GLN A 89 -0.53 10.81 7.43
CA GLN A 89 -1.41 11.00 8.58
C GLN A 89 -2.02 12.41 8.53
N ARG A 90 -3.32 12.49 8.28
CA ARG A 90 -4.14 13.68 8.50
C ARG A 90 -4.97 13.54 9.77
#